data_AF-A0A3B9NR33-F1
#
_entry.id   AF-A0A3B9NR33-F1
#
_cell.length_a   1.000
_cell.length_b   1.000
_cell.length_c   1.000
_cell.angle_alpha   90.00
_cell.angle_beta   90.00
_cell.angle_gamma   90.00
#
_symmetry.space_group_name_H-M   'P 1'
#
loop_
_entity.id
_entity.type
_entity.pdbx_description
1 polymer ?
#
loop_
_entity_poly.entity_id
_entity_poly.type
_entity_poly.pdbx_seq_one_letter_code
_entity_poly.pdbx_strand_id
1 'polypeptide(L)'
;MSLGSQDLSSIQRPAKPFLAVPTTEGLFQLILAVYFLVCAHYTFPNFGGYGLTLPANYVAWMMMSILIGLGLWQWARARALMVTPQLILFWLGGLVLTLPLLAPSIEDLSLAGPRVAALIAGLLLYTAILQFRVTSAIWQQLL
;
A
#
# COMPACT_ATOMS: atom_id res chain seq x y z
N MET A 1 -49.29 -0.23 42.17
CA MET A 1 -47.83 -0.10 42.30
C MET A 1 -47.24 -1.47 41.98
N SER A 2 -46.87 -1.72 40.72
CA SER A 2 -46.31 -3.00 40.27
C SER A 2 -44.94 -2.70 39.70
N LEU A 3 -43.92 -3.15 40.44
CA LEU A 3 -42.51 -3.00 40.15
C LEU A 3 -42.08 -3.90 38.98
N GLY A 4 -41.27 -3.33 38.10
CA GLY A 4 -40.10 -3.99 37.51
C GLY A 4 -40.32 -5.24 36.66
N SER A 5 -40.56 -5.05 35.37
CA SER A 5 -40.24 -6.05 34.33
C SER A 5 -39.19 -5.54 33.32
N GLN A 6 -38.39 -4.53 33.71
CA GLN A 6 -37.40 -3.89 32.83
C GLN A 6 -36.01 -4.55 32.80
N ASP A 7 -35.80 -5.70 33.45
CA ASP A 7 -34.42 -6.17 33.77
C ASP A 7 -33.90 -7.36 32.95
N LEU A 8 -34.39 -7.61 31.74
CA LEU A 8 -33.87 -8.72 30.91
C LEU A 8 -33.60 -8.36 29.45
N SER A 9 -33.20 -7.12 29.16
CA SER A 9 -32.39 -6.84 27.97
C SER A 9 -30.92 -7.14 28.29
N SER A 10 -30.63 -8.43 28.51
CA SER A 10 -29.27 -8.93 28.64
C SER A 10 -28.43 -8.36 27.50
N ILE A 11 -27.49 -7.48 27.84
CA ILE A 11 -26.56 -6.86 26.91
C ILE A 11 -25.72 -8.01 26.32
N GLN A 12 -26.19 -8.55 25.20
CA GLN A 12 -25.42 -9.46 24.37
C GLN A 12 -24.29 -8.63 23.78
N ARG A 13 -23.17 -8.55 24.50
CA ARG A 13 -21.93 -8.04 23.92
C ARG A 13 -21.58 -8.99 22.79
N PRO A 14 -21.43 -8.52 21.54
CA PRO A 14 -21.04 -9.40 20.45
C PRO A 14 -19.73 -10.09 20.85
N ALA A 15 -19.74 -11.42 20.81
CA ALA A 15 -18.55 -12.22 21.09
C ALA A 15 -17.45 -11.76 20.13
N LYS A 16 -16.35 -11.24 20.68
CA LYS A 16 -15.17 -10.93 19.87
C LYS A 16 -14.73 -12.25 19.22
N PRO A 17 -14.65 -12.32 17.88
CA PRO A 17 -14.23 -13.55 17.22
C PRO A 17 -12.85 -13.97 17.75
N PHE A 18 -12.73 -15.25 18.13
CA PHE A 18 -11.52 -15.86 18.71
C PHE A 18 -10.29 -15.73 17.79
N LEU A 19 -10.54 -15.60 16.48
CA LEU A 19 -9.59 -15.15 15.47
C LEU A 19 -10.10 -13.81 14.92
N ALA A 20 -9.59 -12.70 15.44
CA ALA A 20 -9.84 -11.39 14.83
C ALA A 20 -9.16 -11.38 13.45
N VAL A 21 -9.96 -11.44 12.39
CA VAL A 21 -9.45 -11.24 11.02
C VAL A 21 -8.84 -9.84 10.97
N PRO A 22 -7.55 -9.69 10.59
CA PRO A 22 -6.93 -8.38 10.55
C PRO A 22 -7.68 -7.48 9.57
N THR A 23 -7.87 -6.21 9.96
CA THR A 23 -8.38 -5.19 9.04
C THR A 23 -7.42 -5.04 7.86
N THR A 24 -7.91 -4.55 6.71
CA THR A 24 -7.04 -4.32 5.53
C THR A 24 -5.86 -3.40 5.86
N GLU A 25 -6.09 -2.40 6.71
CA GLU A 25 -5.03 -1.52 7.22
C GLU A 25 -4.02 -2.27 8.10
N GLY A 26 -4.49 -3.09 9.05
CA GLY A 26 -3.63 -3.91 9.89
C GLY A 26 -2.80 -4.91 9.08
N LEU A 27 -3.39 -5.49 8.03
CA LEU A 27 -2.68 -6.36 7.09
C LEU A 27 -1.63 -5.60 6.29
N PHE A 28 -1.95 -4.39 5.80
CA PHE A 28 -1.00 -3.54 5.09
C PHE A 28 0.20 -3.18 5.98
N GLN A 29 -0.06 -2.75 7.22
CA GLN A 29 0.99 -2.41 8.19
C GLN A 29 1.85 -3.64 8.55
N LEU A 30 1.22 -4.80 8.75
CA LEU A 30 1.93 -6.04 9.04
C LEU A 30 2.88 -6.43 7.90
N ILE A 31 2.42 -6.41 6.65
CA ILE A 31 3.25 -6.76 5.49
C ILE A 31 4.39 -5.76 5.32
N LEU A 32 4.10 -4.47 5.48
CA LEU A 32 5.10 -3.40 5.43
C LEU A 32 6.18 -3.62 6.51
N ALA A 33 5.77 -3.94 7.74
CA ALA A 33 6.68 -4.21 8.85
C ALA A 33 7.53 -5.47 8.61
N VAL A 34 6.92 -6.57 8.14
CA VAL A 34 7.65 -7.80 7.78
C VAL A 34 8.69 -7.52 6.71
N TYR A 35 8.35 -6.75 5.68
CA TYR A 35 9.30 -6.39 4.64
C TYR A 35 10.50 -5.61 5.20
N PHE A 36 10.25 -4.51 5.93
CA PHE A 36 11.33 -3.64 6.41
C PHE A 36 12.15 -4.25 7.54
N LEU A 37 11.54 -5.02 8.45
CA LEU A 37 12.24 -5.58 9.60
C LEU A 37 12.91 -6.91 9.31
N VAL A 38 12.36 -7.71 8.38
CA VAL A 38 12.85 -9.06 8.11
C VAL A 38 13.40 -9.17 6.69
N CYS A 39 12.56 -9.00 5.67
CA CYS A 39 12.94 -9.29 4.28
C CYS A 39 14.11 -8.43 3.78
N ALA A 40 14.11 -7.14 4.11
CA ALA A 40 15.15 -6.20 3.68
C ALA A 40 16.54 -6.51 4.28
N HIS A 41 16.59 -7.25 5.38
CA HIS A 41 17.83 -7.64 6.07
C HIS A 41 18.33 -9.02 5.65
N TYR A 42 17.50 -9.80 4.95
CA TYR A 42 17.89 -11.11 4.48
C TYR A 42 18.81 -10.99 3.25
N THR A 43 19.99 -11.60 3.34
CA THR A 43 20.97 -11.58 2.26
C THR A 43 20.81 -12.81 1.37
N PHE A 44 20.58 -12.58 0.08
CA PHE A 44 20.51 -13.65 -0.91
C PHE A 44 21.89 -13.90 -1.51
N PRO A 45 22.26 -15.17 -1.80
CA PRO A 45 23.40 -15.46 -2.66
C PRO A 45 23.23 -14.73 -4.00
N ASN A 46 24.31 -14.12 -4.46
CA ASN A 46 24.28 -13.41 -5.74
C ASN A 46 24.43 -14.43 -6.88
N PHE A 47 23.34 -14.65 -7.61
CA PHE A 47 23.30 -15.55 -8.79
C PHE A 47 23.58 -14.82 -10.11
N GLY A 48 24.11 -13.59 -10.05
CA GLY A 48 24.26 -12.68 -11.18
C GLY A 48 23.14 -11.64 -11.24
N GLY A 49 23.22 -10.75 -12.25
CA GLY A 49 22.33 -9.60 -12.38
C GLY A 49 22.91 -8.30 -11.79
N TYR A 50 22.21 -7.19 -11.99
CA TYR A 50 22.65 -5.87 -11.54
C TYR A 50 21.45 -4.95 -11.28
N GLY A 51 21.62 -4.00 -10.35
CA GLY A 51 20.57 -3.05 -10.00
C GLY A 51 19.25 -3.73 -9.62
N LEU A 52 18.19 -3.47 -10.39
CA LEU A 52 16.83 -3.93 -10.09
C LEU A 52 16.61 -5.44 -10.27
N THR A 53 17.53 -6.15 -10.93
CA THR A 53 17.43 -7.60 -11.17
C THR A 53 18.14 -8.46 -10.13
N LEU A 54 18.69 -7.86 -9.07
CA LEU A 54 19.30 -8.63 -7.98
C LEU A 54 18.28 -9.57 -7.31
N PRO A 55 18.69 -10.78 -6.89
CA PRO A 55 17.80 -11.76 -6.27
C PRO A 55 16.98 -11.20 -5.08
N ALA A 56 17.58 -10.35 -4.26
CA ALA A 56 16.90 -9.71 -3.13
C ALA A 56 15.71 -8.83 -3.55
N ASN A 57 15.76 -8.23 -4.73
CA ASN A 57 14.69 -7.36 -5.22
C ASN A 57 13.44 -8.15 -5.60
N TYR A 58 13.53 -9.44 -5.95
CA TYR A 58 12.32 -10.24 -6.20
C TYR A 58 11.40 -10.29 -4.99
N VAL A 59 11.97 -10.37 -3.77
CA VAL A 59 11.19 -10.30 -2.54
C VAL A 59 10.55 -8.92 -2.38
N ALA A 60 11.29 -7.85 -2.66
CA ALA A 60 10.75 -6.50 -2.67
C ALA A 60 9.57 -6.36 -3.64
N TRP A 61 9.74 -6.81 -4.89
CA TRP A 61 8.68 -6.79 -5.90
C TRP A 61 7.43 -7.53 -5.42
N MET A 62 7.57 -8.74 -4.89
CA MET A 62 6.43 -9.51 -4.37
C MET A 62 5.72 -8.76 -3.23
N MET A 63 6.46 -8.26 -2.23
CA MET A 63 5.87 -7.56 -1.09
C MET A 63 5.20 -6.25 -1.51
N MET A 64 5.85 -5.44 -2.35
CA MET A 64 5.29 -4.18 -2.82
C MET A 64 4.07 -4.39 -3.70
N SER A 65 4.02 -5.42 -4.55
CA SER A 65 2.83 -5.75 -5.34
C SER A 65 1.62 -6.09 -4.47
N ILE A 66 1.83 -6.81 -3.36
CA ILE A 66 0.74 -7.10 -2.40
C ILE A 66 0.25 -5.81 -1.74
N LEU A 67 1.17 -4.94 -1.29
CA LEU A 67 0.82 -3.65 -0.68
C LEU A 67 0.06 -2.75 -1.66
N ILE A 68 0.51 -2.66 -2.91
CA ILE A 68 -0.20 -1.93 -3.98
C ILE A 68 -1.61 -2.49 -4.15
N GLY A 69 -1.73 -3.83 -4.26
CA GLY A 69 -3.03 -4.49 -4.38
C GLY A 69 -3.98 -4.18 -3.23
N LEU A 70 -3.49 -4.18 -1.99
CA LEU A 70 -4.27 -3.82 -0.81
C LEU A 70 -4.73 -2.36 -0.83
N GLY A 71 -3.88 -1.42 -1.27
CA GLY A 71 -4.28 -0.02 -1.40
C GLY A 71 -5.30 0.22 -2.51
N LEU A 72 -5.16 -0.45 -3.65
CA LEU A 72 -6.16 -0.40 -4.72
C LEU A 72 -7.48 -1.04 -4.28
N TRP A 73 -7.42 -2.13 -3.52
CA TRP A 73 -8.59 -2.76 -2.91
C TRP A 73 -9.29 -1.82 -1.92
N GLN A 74 -8.52 -1.11 -1.09
CA GLN A 74 -9.04 -0.11 -0.17
C GLN A 74 -9.76 1.02 -0.91
N TRP A 75 -9.16 1.53 -2.00
CA TRP A 75 -9.80 2.50 -2.89
C TRP A 75 -11.12 1.96 -3.45
N ALA A 76 -11.12 0.77 -4.04
CA ALA A 76 -12.31 0.16 -4.63
C ALA A 76 -13.43 -0.03 -3.60
N ARG A 77 -13.08 -0.44 -2.37
CA ARG A 77 -14.03 -0.63 -1.28
C ARG A 77 -14.60 0.68 -0.75
N ALA A 78 -13.75 1.68 -0.55
CA ALA A 78 -14.16 3.00 -0.05
C ALA A 78 -14.91 3.83 -1.11
N ARG A 79 -14.76 3.49 -2.40
CA ARG A 79 -15.23 4.27 -3.57
C ARG A 79 -14.77 5.73 -3.55
N ALA A 80 -13.71 6.01 -2.81
CA ALA A 80 -13.13 7.33 -2.66
C ALA A 80 -11.62 7.18 -2.83
N LEU A 81 -11.05 7.95 -3.76
CA LEU A 81 -9.61 8.02 -3.94
C LEU A 81 -9.10 9.21 -3.15
N MET A 82 -8.18 8.97 -2.22
CA MET A 82 -7.49 10.05 -1.53
C MET A 82 -6.44 10.67 -2.45
N VAL A 83 -6.66 11.93 -2.84
CA VAL A 83 -5.76 12.70 -3.71
C VAL A 83 -5.20 13.88 -2.94
N THR A 84 -3.88 14.05 -3.00
CA THR A 84 -3.17 15.20 -2.44
C THR A 84 -2.45 15.95 -3.57
N PRO A 85 -2.16 17.26 -3.42
CA PRO A 85 -1.35 17.99 -4.40
C PRO A 85 -0.01 17.31 -4.69
N GLN A 86 0.61 16.72 -3.67
CA GLN A 86 1.87 15.97 -3.77
C GLN A 86 1.71 14.72 -4.63
N LEU A 87 0.59 13.99 -4.50
CA LEU A 87 0.29 12.85 -5.36
C LEU A 87 0.23 13.26 -6.83
N ILE A 88 -0.45 14.37 -7.13
CA ILE A 88 -0.55 14.89 -8.50
C ILE A 88 0.83 15.27 -9.03
N LEU A 89 1.63 16.00 -8.26
CA LEU A 89 2.99 16.40 -8.65
C LEU A 89 3.91 15.20 -8.89
N PHE A 90 3.82 14.16 -8.06
CA PHE A 90 4.60 12.93 -8.24
C PHE A 90 4.20 12.17 -9.49
N TRP A 91 2.90 12.05 -9.79
CA TRP A 91 2.44 11.43 -11.03
C TRP A 91 2.85 12.25 -12.26
N LEU A 92 2.73 13.58 -12.22
CA LEU A 92 3.19 14.46 -13.31
C LEU A 92 4.70 14.34 -13.53
N GLY A 93 5.50 14.48 -12.47
CA GLY A 93 6.95 14.32 -12.55
C GLY A 93 7.37 12.93 -13.02
N GLY A 94 6.68 11.89 -12.54
CA GLY A 94 6.88 10.52 -12.99
C GLY A 94 6.62 10.35 -14.49
N LEU A 95 5.50 10.87 -14.99
CA LEU A 95 5.19 10.85 -16.43
C LEU A 95 6.25 11.60 -17.25
N VAL A 96 6.72 12.77 -16.78
CA VAL A 96 7.82 13.51 -17.42
C VAL A 96 9.09 12.66 -17.50
N LEU A 97 9.44 11.94 -16.44
CA LEU A 97 10.59 11.03 -16.42
C LEU A 97 10.44 9.83 -17.35
N THR A 98 9.21 9.50 -17.79
CA THR A 98 8.98 8.47 -18.81
C THR A 98 9.02 8.99 -20.24
N LEU A 99 9.01 10.31 -20.48
CA LEU A 99 9.05 10.89 -21.83
C LEU A 99 10.22 10.42 -22.69
N PRO A 100 11.45 10.21 -22.16
CA PRO A 100 12.55 9.70 -22.97
C PRO A 100 12.26 8.35 -23.64
N LEU A 101 11.29 7.56 -23.13
CA LEU A 101 10.85 6.30 -23.75
C LEU A 101 10.13 6.49 -25.10
N LEU A 102 9.67 7.70 -25.39
CA LEU A 102 8.99 8.03 -26.64
C LEU A 102 9.98 8.49 -27.72
N ALA A 103 11.26 8.63 -27.38
CA ALA A 103 12.28 9.06 -28.32
C ALA A 103 12.49 7.97 -29.39
N PRO A 104 12.44 8.31 -30.70
CA PRO A 104 12.69 7.35 -31.78
C PRO A 104 14.11 6.74 -31.75
N SER A 105 15.04 7.42 -31.08
CA SER A 105 16.46 7.07 -30.98
C SER A 105 16.79 6.22 -29.75
N ILE A 106 15.83 5.48 -29.19
CA ILE A 106 16.14 4.56 -28.09
C ILE A 106 16.97 3.41 -28.63
N GLU A 107 18.22 3.36 -28.17
CA GLU A 107 19.15 2.29 -28.53
C GLU A 107 18.85 1.01 -27.74
N ASP A 108 18.49 1.12 -26.46
CA ASP A 108 18.29 -0.06 -25.60
C ASP A 108 17.17 0.12 -24.55
N LEU A 109 16.00 -0.41 -24.87
CA LEU A 109 14.84 -0.44 -23.98
C LEU A 109 15.05 -1.38 -22.77
N SER A 110 15.93 -2.38 -22.88
CA SER A 110 16.18 -3.35 -21.81
C SER A 110 16.81 -2.69 -20.57
N LEU A 111 17.57 -1.61 -20.78
CA LEU A 111 18.10 -0.78 -19.71
C LEU A 111 17.03 0.14 -19.13
N ALA A 112 16.22 0.81 -19.96
CA ALA A 112 15.25 1.79 -19.46
C ALA A 112 14.02 1.14 -18.78
N GLY A 113 13.54 0.01 -19.31
CA GLY A 113 12.30 -0.65 -18.91
C GLY A 113 12.19 -0.93 -17.40
N PRO A 114 13.17 -1.60 -16.77
CA PRO A 114 13.11 -1.89 -15.34
C PRO A 114 13.03 -0.64 -14.46
N ARG A 115 13.70 0.45 -14.85
CA ARG A 115 13.73 1.71 -14.10
C ARG A 115 12.36 2.40 -14.14
N VAL A 116 11.72 2.36 -15.30
CA VAL A 116 10.36 2.88 -15.49
C VAL A 116 9.35 2.03 -14.72
N ALA A 117 9.47 0.70 -14.77
CA ALA A 117 8.64 -0.19 -13.97
C ALA A 117 8.77 0.11 -12.47
N ALA A 118 9.99 0.36 -11.98
CA ALA A 118 10.22 0.75 -10.58
C ALA A 118 9.62 2.11 -10.24
N LEU A 119 9.71 3.09 -11.15
CA LEU A 119 9.08 4.40 -10.98
C LEU A 119 7.55 4.27 -10.86
N ILE A 120 6.90 3.56 -11.80
CA ILE A 120 5.45 3.37 -11.78
C ILE A 120 5.01 2.57 -10.56
N ALA A 121 5.74 1.51 -10.20
CA ALA A 121 5.46 0.75 -8.98
C ALA A 121 5.60 1.60 -7.72
N GLY A 122 6.61 2.47 -7.65
CA GLY A 122 6.78 3.42 -6.54
C GLY A 122 5.62 4.42 -6.44
N LEU A 123 5.15 4.96 -7.56
CA LEU A 123 3.99 5.87 -7.60
C LEU A 123 2.70 5.16 -7.18
N LEU A 124 2.50 3.92 -7.63
CA LEU A 124 1.37 3.09 -7.20
C LEU A 124 1.46 2.77 -5.71
N LEU A 125 2.64 2.44 -5.19
CA LEU A 125 2.84 2.17 -3.76
C LEU A 125 2.55 3.42 -2.93
N TYR A 126 3.03 4.58 -3.35
CA TYR A 126 2.71 5.85 -2.70
C TYR A 126 1.20 6.13 -2.71
N THR A 127 0.54 5.90 -3.86
CA THR A 127 -0.92 6.02 -3.98
C THR A 127 -1.63 5.07 -3.02
N ALA A 128 -1.17 3.82 -2.91
CA ALA A 128 -1.70 2.81 -2.01
C ALA A 128 -1.59 3.22 -0.54
N ILE A 129 -0.43 3.74 -0.11
CA ILE A 129 -0.21 4.24 1.26
C ILE A 129 -1.22 5.34 1.61
N LEU A 130 -1.51 6.26 0.68
CA LEU A 130 -2.46 7.33 0.93
C LEU A 130 -3.89 6.83 1.20
N GLN A 131 -4.30 5.68 0.65
CA GLN A 131 -5.67 5.16 0.83
C GLN A 131 -5.94 4.66 2.27
N PHE A 132 -4.89 4.48 3.08
CA PHE A 132 -4.99 4.06 4.47
C PHE A 132 -4.83 5.22 5.47
N ARG A 133 -4.67 6.47 5.00
CA ARG A 133 -4.70 7.61 5.92
C ARG A 133 -6.12 7.81 6.42
N VAL A 134 -6.35 7.38 7.66
CA VAL A 134 -7.53 7.77 8.43
C VAL A 134 -7.56 9.30 8.45
N THR A 135 -8.55 9.91 7.79
CA THR A 135 -9.00 11.26 8.14
C THR A 135 -9.22 11.22 9.64
N SER A 136 -8.30 11.75 10.44
CA SER A 136 -8.48 11.77 11.89
C SER A 136 -9.77 12.52 12.13
N ALA A 137 -10.82 11.82 12.56
CA ALA A 137 -12.08 12.44 12.97
C ALA A 137 -11.82 13.53 14.03
N ILE A 138 -10.70 13.42 14.76
CA ILE A 138 -10.13 14.46 15.62
C ILE A 138 -10.01 15.82 14.92
N TRP A 139 -9.55 15.91 13.67
CA TRP A 139 -9.45 17.19 12.95
C TRP A 139 -10.79 17.71 12.45
N GLN A 140 -11.77 16.83 12.22
CA GLN A 140 -13.14 17.21 11.86
C GLN A 140 -14.00 17.61 13.07
N GLN A 141 -13.58 17.26 14.28
CA GLN A 141 -14.22 17.67 15.55
C GLN A 141 -13.59 18.95 16.13
N LEU A 142 -12.43 19.37 15.62
CA LEU A 142 -11.69 20.55 16.06
C LEU A 142 -11.88 21.78 15.15
N LEU A 143 -12.64 21.65 14.06
CA LEU A 143 -13.07 22.73 13.16
C LEU A 143 -14.60 22.85 13.21
#